data_AF-A0A1S2ZJB1-F1
#
_entry.id   AF-A0A1S2ZJB1-F1
#
_cell.length_a   1.000
_cell.length_b   1.000
_cell.length_c   1.000
_cell.angle_alpha   90.00
_cell.angle_beta   90.00
_cell.angle_gamma   90.00
#
_symmetry.space_group_name_H-M   'P 1'
#
loop_
_entity.id
_entity.type
_entity.pdbx_description
1 polymer ?
#
loop_
_entity_poly.entity_id
_entity_poly.type
_entity_poly.pdbx_seq_one_letter_code
_entity_poly.pdbx_strand_id
1 'polypeptide(L)'
;MIDQFQGTWKSISCENFEDYMKELGIGRASRKLGCLAKPFVTISTVEDIMTIKTKSIFKNNEISFKLGEEFEEITSSGHKTKSMITLDNDCLTQIQDWNGKETIIKRKLVDGKMVVESTVNDVTCIRTYEKVETNSVSKS
;
A
#
# COMPACT_ATOMS: atom_id res chain seq x y z
N MET A 1 17.66 -0.58 -1.75
CA MET A 1 17.27 -1.16 -3.07
C MET A 1 15.82 -1.66 -3.06
N ILE A 2 15.12 -1.57 -4.20
CA ILE A 2 13.69 -1.96 -4.35
C ILE A 2 13.44 -3.44 -4.03
N ASP A 3 14.44 -4.30 -4.29
CA ASP A 3 14.36 -5.75 -4.09
C ASP A 3 14.02 -6.15 -2.65
N GLN A 4 14.35 -5.30 -1.68
CA GLN A 4 14.06 -5.56 -0.27
C GLN A 4 12.54 -5.58 0.00
N PHE A 5 11.75 -4.85 -0.78
CA PHE A 5 10.30 -4.83 -0.68
C PHE A 5 9.64 -6.05 -1.34
N GLN A 6 10.35 -6.81 -2.17
CA GLN A 6 9.77 -7.96 -2.85
C GLN A 6 9.32 -9.06 -1.88
N GLY A 7 8.22 -9.71 -2.24
CA GLY A 7 7.61 -10.79 -1.48
C GLY A 7 6.19 -10.47 -1.04
N THR A 8 5.66 -11.33 -0.17
CA THR A 8 4.32 -11.17 0.41
C THR A 8 4.44 -10.70 1.86
N TRP A 9 3.60 -9.75 2.23
CA TRP A 9 3.58 -9.08 3.52
C TRP A 9 2.18 -9.20 4.11
N LYS A 10 2.07 -9.55 5.40
CA LYS A 10 0.79 -9.68 6.10
C LYS A 10 0.65 -8.56 7.12
N SER A 11 -0.50 -7.88 7.10
CA SER A 11 -0.77 -6.81 8.07
C SER A 11 -0.87 -7.37 9.49
N ILE A 12 -0.14 -6.74 10.42
CA ILE A 12 -0.12 -7.10 11.84
C ILE A 12 -0.63 -5.98 12.75
N SER A 13 -0.48 -4.72 12.35
CA SER A 13 -1.04 -3.57 13.05
C SER A 13 -1.54 -2.50 12.08
N CYS A 14 -2.48 -1.70 12.55
CA CYS A 14 -3.16 -0.66 11.79
C CYS A 14 -3.67 0.40 12.76
N GLU A 15 -3.06 1.59 12.71
CA GLU A 15 -3.30 2.71 13.63
C GLU A 15 -3.97 3.85 12.88
N ASN A 16 -4.99 4.47 13.48
CA ASN A 16 -5.70 5.63 12.96
C ASN A 16 -6.39 5.45 11.57
N PHE A 17 -6.62 4.21 11.14
CA PHE A 17 -7.15 3.93 9.81
C PHE A 17 -8.61 4.36 9.61
N GLU A 18 -9.43 4.33 10.66
CA GLU A 18 -10.83 4.79 10.56
C GLU A 18 -10.91 6.29 10.24
N ASP A 19 -10.11 7.11 10.90
CA ASP A 19 -10.08 8.56 10.67
C ASP A 19 -9.45 8.90 9.31
N TYR A 20 -8.38 8.20 8.93
CA TYR A 20 -7.82 8.31 7.58
C TYR A 20 -8.86 8.00 6.49
N MET A 21 -9.59 6.88 6.61
CA MET A 21 -10.64 6.55 5.65
C MET A 21 -11.80 7.55 5.67
N LYS A 22 -12.12 8.13 6.83
CA LYS A 22 -13.14 9.18 6.95
C LYS A 22 -12.71 10.43 6.18
N GLU A 23 -11.45 10.83 6.28
CA GLU A 23 -10.89 11.98 5.56
C GLU A 23 -10.89 11.76 4.02
N LEU A 24 -10.68 10.51 3.59
CA LEU A 24 -10.88 10.10 2.19
C LEU A 24 -12.35 10.10 1.73
N GLY A 25 -13.31 10.38 2.61
CA GLY A 25 -14.74 10.38 2.30
C GLY A 25 -15.39 8.99 2.26
N ILE A 26 -14.72 7.94 2.77
CA ILE A 26 -15.25 6.57 2.78
C ILE A 26 -16.37 6.44 3.81
N GLY A 27 -17.50 5.85 3.41
CA GLY A 27 -18.69 5.68 4.26
C GLY A 27 -18.45 4.78 5.49
N ARG A 28 -19.16 5.07 6.59
CA ARG A 28 -18.95 4.45 7.92
C ARG A 28 -18.92 2.92 7.91
N ALA A 29 -19.81 2.27 7.17
CA ALA A 29 -19.87 0.81 7.08
C ALA A 29 -18.57 0.23 6.47
N SER A 30 -18.12 0.78 5.35
CA SER A 30 -16.86 0.39 4.71
C SER A 30 -15.65 0.64 5.61
N ARG A 31 -15.66 1.72 6.40
CA ARG A 31 -14.58 1.99 7.36
C ARG A 31 -14.48 0.93 8.45
N LYS A 32 -15.60 0.50 9.02
CA LYS A 32 -15.61 -0.56 10.04
C LYS A 32 -15.10 -1.88 9.48
N LEU A 33 -15.50 -2.27 8.27
CA LEU A 33 -14.98 -3.47 7.61
C LEU A 33 -13.48 -3.34 7.28
N GLY A 34 -13.04 -2.16 6.84
CA GLY A 34 -11.62 -1.87 6.59
C GLY A 34 -10.74 -2.03 7.83
N CYS A 35 -11.21 -1.61 9.01
CA CYS A 35 -10.46 -1.76 10.26
C CYS A 35 -10.36 -3.22 10.74
N LEU A 36 -11.31 -4.07 10.36
CA LEU A 36 -11.28 -5.51 10.67
C LEU A 36 -10.44 -6.30 9.66
N ALA A 37 -10.14 -5.72 8.50
CA ALA A 37 -9.39 -6.38 7.46
C ALA A 37 -7.91 -6.52 7.84
N LYS A 38 -7.34 -7.70 7.59
CA LYS A 38 -5.91 -7.98 7.70
C LYS A 38 -5.37 -8.30 6.31
N PRO A 39 -5.08 -7.28 5.48
CA PRO A 39 -4.71 -7.50 4.10
C PRO A 39 -3.32 -8.15 3.98
N PHE A 40 -3.15 -8.91 2.92
CA PHE A 40 -1.85 -9.29 2.39
C PHE A 40 -1.46 -8.31 1.29
N VAL A 41 -0.19 -7.90 1.25
CA VAL A 41 0.41 -7.09 0.20
C VAL A 41 1.51 -7.90 -0.46
N THR A 42 1.38 -8.20 -1.74
CA THR A 42 2.43 -8.85 -2.53
C THR A 42 3.06 -7.82 -3.45
N ILE A 43 4.39 -7.76 -3.40
CA ILE A 43 5.20 -6.86 -4.22
C ILE A 43 6.12 -7.72 -5.08
N SER A 44 6.10 -7.48 -6.38
CA SER A 44 6.92 -8.18 -7.36
C SER A 44 7.40 -7.23 -8.45
N THR A 45 8.54 -7.54 -9.06
CA THR A 45 9.05 -6.79 -10.19
C THR A 45 9.38 -7.76 -11.32
N VAL A 46 8.91 -7.46 -12.53
CA VAL A 46 9.26 -8.18 -13.75
C VAL A 46 9.85 -7.14 -14.70
N GLU A 47 11.12 -7.32 -15.06
CA GLU A 47 11.89 -6.31 -15.82
C GLU A 47 11.90 -4.97 -15.08
N ASP A 48 11.29 -3.93 -15.66
CA ASP A 48 11.17 -2.58 -15.08
C ASP A 48 9.77 -2.28 -14.51
N ILE A 49 8.83 -3.24 -14.60
CA ILE A 49 7.46 -3.09 -14.12
C ILE A 49 7.33 -3.68 -12.72
N MET A 50 6.97 -2.82 -11.77
CA MET A 50 6.66 -3.21 -10.40
C MET A 50 5.15 -3.37 -10.23
N THR A 51 4.73 -4.43 -9.55
CA THR A 51 3.34 -4.70 -9.21
C THR A 51 3.17 -4.72 -7.70
N ILE A 52 2.16 -3.99 -7.20
CA ILE A 52 1.70 -4.06 -5.81
C ILE A 52 0.27 -4.59 -5.80
N LYS A 53 0.10 -5.79 -5.26
CA LYS A 53 -1.19 -6.45 -5.10
C LYS A 53 -1.61 -6.46 -3.64
N THR A 54 -2.75 -5.85 -3.34
CA THR A 54 -3.37 -5.88 -2.00
C THR A 54 -4.57 -6.83 -2.02
N LYS A 55 -4.56 -7.85 -1.17
CA LYS A 55 -5.65 -8.82 -1.03
C LYS A 55 -6.24 -8.77 0.38
N SER A 56 -7.55 -8.63 0.49
CA SER A 56 -8.28 -8.72 1.77
C SER A 56 -9.57 -9.51 1.59
N ILE A 57 -10.26 -9.80 2.69
CA ILE A 57 -11.57 -10.47 2.67
C ILE A 57 -12.68 -9.60 2.03
N PHE A 58 -12.43 -8.30 1.84
CA PHE A 58 -13.45 -7.34 1.40
C PHE A 58 -13.11 -6.70 0.06
N LYS A 59 -11.93 -6.09 -0.06
CA LYS A 59 -11.50 -5.38 -1.27
C LYS A 59 -10.10 -5.83 -1.68
N ASN A 60 -9.94 -6.11 -2.97
CA ASN A 60 -8.66 -6.41 -3.59
C ASN A 60 -8.30 -5.27 -4.53
N ASN A 61 -7.01 -4.96 -4.61
CA ASN A 61 -6.47 -3.97 -5.53
C ASN A 61 -5.15 -4.49 -6.11
N GLU A 62 -4.84 -4.10 -7.34
CA GLU A 62 -3.59 -4.40 -8.01
C GLU A 62 -3.20 -3.20 -8.88
N ILE A 63 -1.97 -2.73 -8.70
CA ILE A 63 -1.39 -1.66 -9.51
C ILE A 63 -0.07 -2.15 -10.10
N SER A 64 0.20 -1.79 -11.35
CA SER A 64 1.45 -2.06 -12.05
C SER A 64 1.98 -0.78 -12.65
N PHE A 65 3.26 -0.48 -12.40
CA PHE A 65 3.85 0.82 -12.69
C PHE A 65 5.36 0.72 -12.89
N LYS A 66 5.93 1.72 -13.56
CA LYS A 66 7.38 1.96 -13.58
C LYS A 66 7.73 3.05 -12.57
N LEU A 67 8.89 2.95 -11.93
CA LEU A 67 9.32 3.96 -10.97
C LEU A 67 9.58 5.29 -11.69
N GLY A 68 9.04 6.38 -11.14
CA GLY A 68 9.20 7.74 -11.68
C GLY A 68 8.29 8.06 -12.86
N GLU A 69 7.39 7.16 -13.27
CA GLU A 69 6.42 7.40 -14.34
C GLU A 69 4.99 7.56 -13.78
N GLU A 70 4.24 8.51 -14.33
CA GLU A 70 2.81 8.67 -14.02
C GLU A 70 1.99 7.52 -14.64
N PHE A 71 0.99 7.04 -13.89
CA PHE A 71 0.03 6.07 -14.39
C PHE A 71 -1.38 6.34 -13.84
N GLU A 72 -2.41 5.80 -14.50
CA GLU A 72 -3.77 5.88 -14.01
C GLU A 72 -4.01 4.84 -12.90
N GLU A 73 -4.50 5.29 -11.75
CA GLU A 73 -4.90 4.43 -10.64
C GLU A 73 -6.35 4.72 -10.21
N ILE A 74 -7.12 3.66 -9.95
CA ILE A 74 -8.41 3.77 -9.27
C ILE A 74 -8.18 3.55 -7.77
N THR A 75 -8.35 4.61 -6.99
CA THR A 75 -8.16 4.57 -5.53
C THR A 75 -9.19 3.69 -4.82
N SER A 76 -8.91 3.36 -3.57
CA SER A 76 -9.84 2.61 -2.72
C SER A 76 -11.19 3.30 -2.50
N SER A 77 -11.25 4.64 -2.61
CA SER A 77 -12.49 5.43 -2.58
C SER A 77 -13.20 5.51 -3.94
N GLY A 78 -12.62 4.96 -5.01
CA GLY A 78 -13.21 4.89 -6.35
C GLY A 78 -12.90 6.09 -7.25
N HIS A 79 -12.01 7.00 -6.83
CA HIS A 79 -11.55 8.11 -7.68
C HIS A 79 -10.54 7.59 -8.70
N LYS A 80 -10.68 8.01 -9.96
CA LYS A 80 -9.60 7.92 -10.95
C LYS A 80 -8.57 9.00 -10.65
N THR A 81 -7.31 8.60 -10.57
CA THR A 81 -6.22 9.44 -10.11
C THR A 81 -5.03 9.29 -11.04
N LYS A 82 -4.19 10.33 -11.09
CA LYS A 82 -2.83 10.18 -11.59
C LYS A 82 -1.94 9.86 -10.40
N SER A 83 -1.25 8.73 -10.49
CA SER A 83 -0.35 8.29 -9.45
C SER A 83 1.07 8.18 -9.98
N MET A 84 2.03 8.47 -9.12
CA MET A 84 3.45 8.30 -9.40
C MET A 84 4.11 7.65 -8.19
N ILE A 85 5.01 6.71 -8.45
CA ILE A 85 5.73 6.01 -7.39
C ILE A 85 7.23 6.19 -7.60
N THR A 86 7.92 6.70 -6.59
CA THR A 86 9.36 6.92 -6.59
C THR A 86 10.03 6.16 -5.45
N LEU A 87 11.30 5.82 -5.63
CA LEU A 87 12.13 5.25 -4.59
C LEU A 87 13.27 6.22 -4.29
N ASP A 88 13.29 6.77 -3.08
CA ASP A 88 14.38 7.63 -2.59
C ASP A 88 14.74 7.25 -1.16
N ASN A 89 16.03 7.18 -0.83
CA ASN A 89 16.53 6.86 0.53
C ASN A 89 15.82 5.66 1.18
N ASP A 90 15.68 4.55 0.43
CA ASP A 90 14.97 3.32 0.83
C ASP A 90 13.49 3.52 1.25
N CYS A 91 12.88 4.61 0.78
CA CYS A 91 11.47 4.93 0.96
C CYS A 91 10.74 4.86 -0.39
N LEU A 92 9.81 3.91 -0.52
CA LEU A 92 8.92 3.83 -1.68
C LEU A 92 7.74 4.78 -1.44
N THR A 93 7.71 5.89 -2.16
CA THR A 93 6.72 6.95 -2.00
C THR A 93 5.75 6.91 -3.18
N GLN A 94 4.47 6.74 -2.89
CA GLN A 94 3.37 6.81 -3.84
C GLN A 94 2.60 8.10 -3.58
N ILE A 95 2.47 8.93 -4.61
CA ILE A 95 1.65 10.13 -4.60
C ILE A 95 0.43 9.84 -5.46
N GLN A 96 -0.77 10.10 -4.93
CA GLN A 96 -2.04 9.98 -5.63
C GLN A 96 -2.70 11.36 -5.66
N ASP A 97 -2.86 11.93 -6.85
CA ASP A 97 -3.59 13.19 -7.04
C ASP A 97 -4.96 12.95 -7.66
N TRP A 98 -6.00 13.53 -7.06
CA TRP A 98 -7.31 13.63 -7.67
C TRP A 98 -8.02 14.93 -7.29
N ASN A 99 -8.47 15.68 -8.30
CA ASN A 99 -9.29 16.87 -8.11
C ASN A 99 -8.71 17.87 -7.07
N GLY A 100 -7.39 18.04 -7.05
CA GLY A 100 -6.70 18.93 -6.10
C GLY A 100 -6.59 18.40 -4.67
N LYS A 101 -6.96 17.14 -4.43
CA LYS A 101 -6.61 16.40 -3.21
C LYS A 101 -5.42 15.49 -3.50
N GLU A 102 -4.48 15.47 -2.56
CA GLU A 102 -3.30 14.62 -2.62
C GLU A 102 -3.34 13.60 -1.47
N THR A 103 -2.92 12.37 -1.75
CA THR A 103 -2.58 11.38 -0.74
C THR A 103 -1.15 10.90 -0.96
N ILE A 104 -0.39 10.84 0.13
CA ILE A 104 0.98 10.35 0.13
C ILE A 104 1.01 9.02 0.89
N ILE A 105 1.53 7.98 0.25
CA ILE A 105 1.73 6.66 0.85
C ILE A 105 3.22 6.33 0.81
N LYS A 106 3.87 6.31 1.98
CA LYS A 106 5.29 5.96 2.14
C LYS A 106 5.41 4.55 2.68
N ARG A 107 6.28 3.74 2.06
CA ARG A 107 6.63 2.39 2.53
C ARG A 107 8.11 2.35 2.86
N LYS A 108 8.44 1.95 4.07
CA LYS A 108 9.82 1.78 4.56
C LYS A 108 9.97 0.43 5.22
N LEU A 109 11.20 -0.10 5.19
CA LEU A 109 11.55 -1.27 5.99
C LEU A 109 12.19 -0.81 7.29
N VAL A 110 11.62 -1.25 8.41
CA VAL A 110 12.10 -0.95 9.77
C VAL A 110 12.13 -2.26 10.53
N ASP A 111 13.32 -2.67 11.00
CA ASP A 111 13.53 -3.91 11.75
C ASP A 111 12.91 -5.16 11.09
N GLY A 112 13.08 -5.30 9.77
CA GLY A 112 12.55 -6.41 8.99
C GLY A 112 11.04 -6.37 8.71
N LYS A 113 10.34 -5.33 9.14
CA LYS A 113 8.91 -5.11 8.89
C LYS A 113 8.70 -4.02 7.85
N MET A 114 7.65 -4.13 7.06
CA MET A 114 7.23 -3.04 6.18
C MET A 114 6.27 -2.12 6.94
N VAL A 115 6.70 -0.88 7.16
CA VAL A 115 5.89 0.19 7.74
C VAL A 115 5.33 1.05 6.60
N VAL A 116 4.01 1.19 6.57
CA VAL A 116 3.28 1.96 5.56
C VAL A 116 2.59 3.13 6.25
N GLU A 117 3.09 4.34 6.00
CA GLU A 117 2.48 5.59 6.43
C GLU A 117 1.62 6.12 5.29
N SER A 118 0.35 6.40 5.54
CA SER A 118 -0.59 6.95 4.55
C SER A 118 -1.18 8.25 5.09
N THR A 119 -1.02 9.34 4.36
CA THR A 119 -1.41 10.69 4.79
C THR A 119 -2.30 11.35 3.75
N VAL A 120 -3.40 11.94 4.22
CA VAL A 120 -4.28 12.81 3.46
C VAL A 120 -4.60 14.02 4.33
N ASN A 121 -4.38 15.23 3.83
CA ASN A 121 -4.38 16.45 4.63
C ASN A 121 -3.49 16.26 5.89
N ASP A 122 -3.98 16.58 7.09
CA ASP A 122 -3.25 16.41 8.35
C ASP A 122 -3.53 15.06 9.05
N VAL A 123 -4.18 14.11 8.37
CA VAL A 123 -4.57 12.81 8.93
C VAL A 123 -3.65 11.71 8.42
N THR A 124 -2.91 11.09 9.34
CA THR A 124 -1.98 9.99 9.06
C THR A 124 -2.46 8.67 9.66
N CYS A 125 -2.39 7.60 8.87
CA CYS A 125 -2.55 6.22 9.31
C CYS A 125 -1.23 5.47 9.16
N ILE A 126 -0.92 4.59 10.11
CA ILE A 126 0.27 3.74 10.08
C ILE A 126 -0.16 2.28 10.07
N ARG A 127 0.31 1.53 9.08
CA ARG A 127 0.13 0.08 8.98
C ARG A 127 1.46 -0.62 9.00
N THR A 128 1.59 -1.63 9.86
CA THR A 128 2.80 -2.46 9.92
C THR A 128 2.49 -3.85 9.37
N TYR A 129 3.43 -4.36 8.58
CA TYR A 129 3.35 -5.67 7.96
C TYR A 129 4.57 -6.51 8.28
N GLU A 130 4.35 -7.80 8.54
CA GLU A 130 5.40 -8.82 8.64
C GLU A 130 5.59 -9.51 7.29
N LYS A 131 6.83 -9.90 6.97
CA LYS A 131 7.11 -10.67 5.76
C LYS A 131 6.58 -12.09 5.95
N VAL A 132 5.85 -12.60 4.95
CA VAL A 132 5.41 -14.00 4.92
C VAL A 132 6.58 -14.83 4.44
N GLU A 133 7.14 -15.65 5.32
CA GLU A 133 8.16 -16.62 4.95
C GLU A 133 7.56 -17.65 4.00
N THR A 134 8.09 -17.72 2.78
CA THR A 134 7.86 -18.89 1.92
C THR A 134 8.81 -19.98 2.41
N ASN A 135 8.30 -20.93 3.19
CA ASN A 135 9.01 -22.20 3.38
C ASN A 135 9.12 -22.85 2.00
N SER A 136 10.30 -22.75 1.38
CA SER A 136 10.69 -23.62 0.30
C SER A 136 10.64 -25.04 0.85
N VAL A 137 9.57 -25.78 0.52
CA VAL A 137 9.58 -27.22 0.68
C VAL A 137 10.74 -27.70 -0.20
N SER A 138 11.85 -28.01 0.43
CA SER A 138 12.92 -28.82 -0.13
C SER A 138 12.28 -30.10 -0.64
N LYS A 139 12.05 -30.17 -1.95
CA LYS A 139 11.83 -31.46 -2.61
C LYS A 139 13.20 -32.16 -2.58
N SER A 140 13.36 -32.98 -1.54
CA SER A 140 14.26 -34.14 -1.52
C SER A 140 14.01 -35.04 -2.72
#